data_AF-A0A2R6JYR3-F1
#
_entry.id   AF-A0A2R6JYR3-F1
#
_cell.length_a   1.000
_cell.length_b   1.000
_cell.length_c   1.000
_cell.angle_alpha   90.00
_cell.angle_beta   90.00
_cell.angle_gamma   90.00
#
_symmetry.space_group_name_H-M   'P 1'
#
loop_
_entity.id
_entity.type
_entity.pdbx_description
1 polymer ?
#
loop_
_entity_poly.entity_id
_entity_poly.type
_entity_poly.pdbx_seq_one_letter_code
_entity_poly.pdbx_strand_id
1 'polypeptide(L)'
;MAEASRNADLGRLRRSVTALRAYFGRLLTPPLPGDGFLLVGFLEGVVGWGLSWVFANYPAVAPFGIIISITLLWAGLTAGIVFIGVTYTVPTVRRTHVWLVWGALNLLATAVNLLAVAGLLPVELAAYGYWHPWFAVIGLGYLVTGMYKWESPQLRRQERIVYALSGVATLGLLAVTVGGVSLVVARNVFVVGGLVQLLPIGYDVLADAVLIARRQ
;
A
#
# COMPACT_ATOMS: atom_id res chain seq x y z
N MET A 1 36.78 -19.83 -24.90
CA MET A 1 35.31 -19.66 -25.04
C MET A 1 34.62 -19.39 -23.70
N ALA A 2 34.92 -20.14 -22.62
CA ALA A 2 34.32 -19.91 -21.29
C ALA A 2 34.59 -18.50 -20.70
N GLU A 3 35.78 -17.94 -20.94
CA GLU A 3 36.18 -16.64 -20.39
C GLU A 3 35.49 -15.45 -21.09
N ALA A 4 35.27 -15.55 -22.41
CA ALA A 4 34.50 -14.56 -23.17
C ALA A 4 33.02 -14.55 -22.77
N SER A 5 32.43 -15.73 -22.53
CA SER A 5 31.07 -15.86 -21.99
C SER A 5 30.97 -15.23 -20.60
N ARG A 6 31.92 -15.56 -19.71
CA ARG A 6 31.96 -15.01 -18.35
C ARG A 6 32.10 -13.48 -18.34
N ASN A 7 32.94 -12.91 -19.20
CA ASN A 7 33.12 -11.45 -19.31
C ASN A 7 31.88 -10.75 -19.86
N ALA A 8 31.17 -11.38 -20.81
CA ALA A 8 29.89 -10.86 -21.32
C ALA A 8 28.80 -10.87 -20.24
N ASP A 9 28.72 -11.93 -19.44
CA ASP A 9 27.75 -12.05 -18.34
C ASP A 9 28.02 -11.01 -17.24
N LEU A 10 29.28 -10.82 -16.84
CA LEU A 10 29.68 -9.78 -15.89
C LEU A 10 29.37 -8.37 -16.40
N GLY A 11 29.59 -8.12 -17.69
CA GLY A 11 29.23 -6.85 -18.34
C GLY A 11 27.73 -6.56 -18.28
N ARG A 12 26.90 -7.57 -18.56
CA ARG A 12 25.43 -7.47 -18.49
C ARG A 12 24.93 -7.23 -17.07
N LEU A 13 25.49 -7.96 -16.09
CA LEU A 13 25.17 -7.78 -14.68
C LEU A 13 25.49 -6.35 -14.21
N ARG A 14 26.68 -5.83 -14.56
CA ARG A 14 27.07 -4.47 -14.19
C ARG A 14 26.12 -3.41 -14.77
N ARG A 15 25.75 -3.53 -16.06
CA ARG A 15 24.76 -2.62 -16.68
C ARG A 15 23.39 -2.69 -15.99
N SER A 16 22.92 -3.89 -15.69
CA SER A 16 21.66 -4.12 -14.97
C SER A 16 21.65 -3.46 -13.59
N VAL A 17 22.73 -3.64 -12.82
CA VAL A 17 22.88 -3.02 -11.49
C VAL A 17 22.91 -1.50 -11.58
N THR A 18 23.66 -0.93 -12.53
CA THR A 18 23.70 0.53 -12.73
C THR A 18 22.33 1.08 -13.13
N ALA A 19 21.62 0.41 -14.04
CA ALA A 19 20.29 0.81 -14.47
C ALA A 19 19.27 0.75 -13.32
N LEU A 20 19.28 -0.31 -12.52
CA LEU A 20 18.41 -0.44 -11.35
C LEU A 20 18.71 0.62 -10.28
N ARG A 21 20.00 0.90 -10.00
CA ARG A 21 20.38 1.97 -9.07
C ARG A 21 19.87 3.33 -9.54
N ALA A 22 20.00 3.63 -10.84
CA ALA A 22 19.48 4.87 -11.41
C ALA A 22 17.94 4.93 -11.31
N TYR A 23 17.26 3.82 -11.57
CA TYR A 23 15.81 3.70 -11.42
C TYR A 23 15.34 3.98 -9.99
N PHE A 24 15.86 3.25 -8.99
CA PHE A 24 15.50 3.48 -7.59
C PHE A 24 15.93 4.86 -7.09
N GLY A 25 17.08 5.38 -7.54
CA GLY A 25 17.50 6.75 -7.25
C GLY A 25 16.48 7.78 -7.74
N ARG A 26 15.92 7.59 -8.94
CA ARG A 26 14.86 8.45 -9.47
C ARG A 26 13.57 8.35 -8.65
N LEU A 27 13.19 7.15 -8.20
CA LEU A 27 11.96 6.96 -7.41
C LEU A 27 12.00 7.71 -6.07
N LEU A 28 13.18 7.93 -5.51
CA LEU A 28 13.38 8.53 -4.19
C LEU A 28 13.74 10.03 -4.25
N THR A 29 13.96 10.57 -5.45
CA THR A 29 14.39 11.97 -5.61
C THR A 29 13.18 12.88 -5.88
N PRO A 30 12.90 13.89 -5.05
CA PRO A 30 11.84 14.85 -5.32
C PRO A 30 12.11 15.70 -6.59
N PRO A 31 11.07 16.07 -7.35
CA PRO A 31 9.68 15.71 -7.13
C PRO A 31 9.40 14.25 -7.52
N LEU A 32 8.78 13.50 -6.60
CA LEU A 32 8.52 12.08 -6.72
C LEU A 32 7.56 11.81 -7.90
N PRO A 33 7.91 10.87 -8.80
CA PRO A 33 6.98 10.36 -9.81
C PRO A 33 5.89 9.49 -9.17
N GLY A 34 4.91 9.05 -9.97
CA GLY A 34 3.82 8.18 -9.50
C GLY A 34 4.34 6.94 -8.78
N ASP A 35 5.28 6.22 -9.41
CA ASP A 35 5.87 4.99 -8.87
C ASP A 35 6.73 5.27 -7.62
N GLY A 36 7.32 6.47 -7.54
CA GLY A 36 8.05 6.92 -6.36
C GLY A 36 7.12 7.16 -5.17
N PHE A 37 5.96 7.77 -5.42
CA PHE A 37 4.92 7.92 -4.40
C PHE A 37 4.27 6.58 -4.02
N LEU A 38 4.12 5.67 -4.99
CA LEU A 38 3.65 4.31 -4.77
C LEU A 38 4.61 3.51 -3.88
N LEU A 39 5.92 3.68 -4.04
CA LEU A 39 6.93 3.12 -3.13
C LEU A 39 6.83 3.69 -1.72
N VAL A 40 6.52 4.98 -1.56
CA VAL A 40 6.23 5.55 -0.22
C VAL A 40 5.01 4.87 0.40
N GLY A 41 3.93 4.67 -0.36
CA GLY A 41 2.76 3.91 0.09
C GLY A 41 3.06 2.44 0.41
N PHE A 42 3.99 1.81 -0.31
CA PHE A 42 4.47 0.47 0.02
C PHE A 42 5.14 0.44 1.39
N LEU A 43 6.08 1.35 1.64
CA LEU A 43 6.82 1.42 2.90
C LEU A 43 5.90 1.79 4.07
N GLU A 44 4.96 2.70 3.83
CA GLU A 44 3.91 3.05 4.78
C GLU A 44 3.09 1.81 5.18
N GLY A 45 2.65 1.01 4.21
CA GLY A 45 1.96 -0.25 4.48
C GLY A 45 2.82 -1.27 5.24
N VAL A 46 4.10 -1.42 4.89
CA VAL A 46 5.02 -2.34 5.61
C VAL A 46 5.14 -1.93 7.08
N VAL A 47 5.35 -0.64 7.34
CA VAL A 47 5.48 -0.11 8.71
C VAL A 47 4.14 -0.20 9.44
N GLY A 48 3.05 0.24 8.83
CA GLY A 48 1.71 0.27 9.41
C GLY A 48 1.23 -1.10 9.82
N TRP A 49 1.20 -2.06 8.88
CA TRP A 49 0.76 -3.43 9.15
C TRP A 49 1.74 -4.19 10.05
N GLY A 50 3.05 -4.01 9.83
CA GLY A 50 4.09 -4.67 10.62
C GLY A 50 4.06 -4.26 12.09
N LEU A 51 4.05 -2.96 12.38
CA LEU A 51 3.97 -2.47 13.77
C LEU A 51 2.61 -2.77 14.40
N SER A 52 1.51 -2.75 13.63
CA SER A 52 0.20 -3.18 14.15
C SER A 52 0.20 -4.64 14.58
N TRP A 53 0.83 -5.52 13.78
CA TRP A 53 1.04 -6.92 14.16
C TRP A 53 1.90 -7.05 15.43
N VAL A 54 2.99 -6.27 15.53
CA VAL A 54 3.85 -6.27 16.72
C VAL A 54 3.07 -5.85 17.97
N PHE A 55 2.30 -4.75 17.91
CA PHE A 55 1.50 -4.29 19.05
C PHE A 55 0.45 -5.31 19.48
N ALA A 56 -0.15 -6.03 18.53
CA ALA A 56 -1.14 -7.04 18.82
C ALA A 56 -0.56 -8.31 19.45
N ASN A 57 0.64 -8.73 19.04
CA ASN A 57 1.28 -9.96 19.54
C ASN A 57 2.16 -9.72 20.77
N TYR A 58 2.65 -8.50 20.94
CA TYR A 58 3.49 -8.09 22.06
C TYR A 58 2.91 -6.83 22.73
N PRO A 59 1.81 -6.94 23.49
CA PRO A 59 1.11 -5.77 24.03
C PRO A 59 1.98 -4.87 24.92
N ALA A 60 3.02 -5.43 25.55
CA ALA A 60 3.97 -4.69 26.39
C ALA A 60 4.73 -3.57 25.66
N VAL A 61 4.84 -3.64 24.33
CA VAL A 61 5.50 -2.58 23.52
C VAL A 61 4.52 -1.55 22.95
N ALA A 62 3.21 -1.66 23.25
CA ALA A 62 2.20 -0.69 22.84
C ALA A 62 2.07 0.43 23.91
N PRO A 63 2.63 1.64 23.68
CA PRO A 63 2.81 2.66 24.72
C PRO A 63 1.51 3.18 25.36
N PHE A 64 0.38 3.08 24.66
CA PHE A 64 -0.91 3.60 25.11
C PHE A 64 -2.00 2.52 25.14
N GLY A 65 -1.58 1.25 25.12
CA GLY A 65 -2.46 0.11 24.85
C GLY A 65 -2.65 -0.13 23.35
N ILE A 66 -2.94 -1.38 23.00
CA ILE A 66 -2.92 -1.91 21.62
C ILE A 66 -3.71 -1.02 20.65
N ILE A 67 -4.96 -0.73 20.99
CA ILE A 67 -5.91 -0.05 20.12
C ILE A 67 -5.51 1.41 19.86
N ILE A 68 -5.14 2.15 20.91
CA ILE A 68 -4.75 3.55 20.80
C ILE A 68 -3.42 3.65 20.04
N SER A 69 -2.44 2.80 20.35
CA SER A 69 -1.15 2.79 19.66
C SER A 69 -1.27 2.50 18.16
N ILE A 70 -2.10 1.53 17.76
CA ILE A 70 -2.37 1.26 16.33
C ILE A 70 -3.07 2.44 15.66
N THR A 71 -4.06 3.04 16.31
CA THR A 71 -4.80 4.18 15.75
C THR A 71 -3.89 5.39 15.54
N LEU A 72 -3.06 5.72 16.53
CA LEU A 72 -2.11 6.83 16.43
C LEU A 72 -1.02 6.58 15.39
N LEU A 73 -0.55 5.33 15.25
CA LEU A 73 0.37 4.93 14.20
C LEU A 73 -0.21 5.23 12.82
N TRP A 74 -1.42 4.73 12.53
CA TRP A 74 -2.05 4.92 11.22
C TRP A 74 -2.44 6.38 10.96
N ALA A 75 -2.85 7.13 11.99
CA ALA A 75 -3.09 8.56 11.88
C ALA A 75 -1.81 9.33 11.49
N GLY A 76 -0.68 9.00 12.14
CA GLY A 76 0.62 9.58 11.81
C GLY A 76 1.11 9.21 10.42
N LEU A 77 0.98 7.94 10.03
CA LEU A 77 1.33 7.45 8.69
C LEU A 77 0.47 8.12 7.60
N THR A 78 -0.84 8.23 7.82
CA THR A 78 -1.77 8.92 6.91
C THR A 78 -1.40 10.40 6.76
N ALA A 79 -1.12 11.10 7.88
CA ALA A 79 -0.66 12.48 7.83
C ALA A 79 0.67 12.60 7.06
N GLY A 80 1.61 11.68 7.29
CA GLY A 80 2.90 11.62 6.62
C GLY A 80 2.78 11.42 5.11
N ILE A 81 1.99 10.43 4.66
CA ILE A 81 1.83 10.16 3.23
C ILE A 81 1.07 11.28 2.52
N VAL A 82 0.09 11.92 3.17
CA VAL A 82 -0.58 13.11 2.63
C VAL A 82 0.40 14.27 2.51
N PHE A 83 1.20 14.54 3.55
CA PHE A 83 2.23 15.57 3.53
C PHE A 83 3.24 15.35 2.40
N ILE A 84 3.71 14.11 2.24
CA ILE A 84 4.62 13.74 1.15
C ILE A 84 3.95 13.90 -0.22
N GLY A 85 2.71 13.43 -0.34
CA GLY A 85 1.91 13.53 -1.55
C GLY A 85 1.74 14.97 -2.02
N VAL A 86 1.43 15.89 -1.11
CA VAL A 86 1.21 17.31 -1.43
C VAL A 86 2.53 18.04 -1.71
N THR A 87 3.56 17.80 -0.88
CA THR A 87 4.79 18.60 -0.85
C THR A 87 5.85 18.13 -1.83
N TYR A 88 6.01 16.81 -1.99
CA TYR A 88 7.15 16.22 -2.67
C TYR A 88 6.82 15.51 -3.98
N THR A 89 5.56 15.40 -4.40
CA THR A 89 5.22 14.78 -5.70
C THR A 89 5.06 15.80 -6.83
N VAL A 90 5.25 15.35 -8.08
CA VAL A 90 4.98 16.19 -9.27
C VAL A 90 3.49 16.59 -9.35
N PRO A 91 3.16 17.78 -9.92
CA PRO A 91 1.77 18.25 -10.01
C PRO A 91 0.82 17.27 -10.71
N THR A 92 1.34 16.52 -11.69
CA THR A 92 0.60 15.51 -12.44
C THR A 92 0.18 14.33 -11.56
N VAL A 93 0.90 14.03 -10.47
CA VAL A 93 0.59 12.94 -9.53
C VAL A 93 -0.43 13.40 -8.49
N ARG A 94 -0.15 14.48 -7.75
CA ARG A 94 -1.05 15.00 -6.69
C ARG A 94 -2.39 15.54 -7.17
N ARG A 95 -2.55 15.78 -8.48
CA ARG A 95 -3.84 16.19 -9.09
C ARG A 95 -4.57 15.04 -9.77
N THR A 96 -4.04 13.81 -9.70
CA THR A 96 -4.78 12.67 -10.25
C THR A 96 -6.01 12.35 -9.41
N HIS A 97 -7.09 11.95 -10.09
CA HIS A 97 -8.32 11.52 -9.42
C HIS A 97 -8.08 10.29 -8.53
N VAL A 98 -7.23 9.37 -8.99
CA VAL A 98 -6.85 8.17 -8.21
C VAL A 98 -6.21 8.58 -6.90
N TRP A 99 -5.24 9.52 -6.91
CA TRP A 99 -4.62 10.02 -5.69
C TRP A 99 -5.62 10.70 -4.75
N LEU A 100 -6.50 11.54 -5.28
CA LEU A 100 -7.52 12.23 -4.48
C LEU A 100 -8.48 11.23 -3.81
N VAL A 101 -8.87 10.17 -4.53
CA VAL A 101 -9.71 9.10 -3.99
C VAL A 101 -8.98 8.37 -2.86
N TRP A 102 -7.74 7.93 -3.07
CA TRP A 102 -6.94 7.29 -2.03
C TRP A 102 -6.77 8.19 -0.81
N GLY A 103 -6.45 9.47 -1.00
CA GLY A 103 -6.33 10.44 0.08
C GLY A 103 -7.63 10.60 0.87
N ALA A 104 -8.75 10.78 0.19
CA ALA A 104 -10.06 10.88 0.84
C ALA A 104 -10.44 9.61 1.61
N LEU A 105 -10.22 8.44 1.01
CA LEU A 105 -10.51 7.15 1.64
C LEU A 105 -9.67 6.94 2.92
N ASN A 106 -8.36 7.22 2.88
CA ASN A 106 -7.49 7.10 4.06
C ASN A 106 -7.87 8.08 5.17
N LEU A 107 -8.21 9.32 4.82
CA LEU A 107 -8.69 10.31 5.79
C LEU A 107 -10.00 9.86 6.46
N LEU A 108 -10.94 9.31 5.69
CA LEU A 108 -12.20 8.78 6.21
C LEU A 108 -11.96 7.57 7.14
N ALA A 109 -11.11 6.62 6.75
CA ALA A 109 -10.78 5.48 7.61
C ALA A 109 -10.10 5.91 8.92
N THR A 110 -9.17 6.85 8.85
CA THR A 110 -8.51 7.43 10.02
C THR A 110 -9.53 8.13 10.92
N ALA A 111 -10.44 8.91 10.36
CA ALA A 111 -11.51 9.56 11.12
C ALA A 111 -12.40 8.53 11.84
N VAL A 112 -12.79 7.44 11.16
CA VAL A 112 -13.57 6.36 11.78
C VAL A 112 -12.80 5.70 12.93
N ASN A 113 -11.51 5.43 12.78
CA ASN A 113 -10.68 4.89 13.87
C ASN A 113 -10.61 5.84 15.07
N LEU A 114 -10.42 7.14 14.83
CA LEU A 114 -10.36 8.14 15.90
C LEU A 114 -11.70 8.26 16.62
N LEU A 115 -12.82 8.26 15.90
CA LEU A 115 -14.15 8.25 16.50
C LEU A 115 -14.41 6.97 17.31
N ALA A 116 -13.94 5.82 16.83
CA ALA A 116 -14.03 4.54 17.55
C ALA A 116 -13.25 4.59 18.87
N VAL A 117 -11.99 5.07 18.84
CA VAL A 117 -11.17 5.25 20.05
C VAL A 117 -11.78 6.24 21.03
N ALA A 118 -12.38 7.32 20.53
CA ALA A 118 -13.04 8.32 21.35
C ALA A 118 -14.39 7.84 21.93
N GLY A 119 -14.86 6.65 21.59
CA GLY A 119 -16.16 6.13 22.03
C GLY A 119 -17.36 6.87 21.43
N LEU A 120 -17.16 7.52 20.28
CA LEU A 120 -18.18 8.36 19.63
C LEU A 120 -18.96 7.60 18.55
N LEU A 121 -18.60 6.36 18.25
CA LEU A 121 -19.39 5.51 17.35
C LEU A 121 -20.56 4.85 18.10
N PRO A 122 -21.72 4.66 17.43
CA PRO A 122 -22.77 3.78 17.93
C PRO A 122 -22.22 2.41 18.32
N VAL A 123 -22.79 1.79 19.37
CA VAL A 123 -22.26 0.53 19.93
C VAL A 123 -22.25 -0.60 18.89
N GLU A 124 -23.21 -0.58 17.98
CA GLU A 124 -23.37 -1.52 16.88
C GLU A 124 -22.25 -1.39 15.84
N LEU A 125 -21.67 -0.19 15.71
CA LEU A 125 -20.61 0.13 14.75
C LEU A 125 -19.20 0.05 15.37
N ALA A 126 -19.09 0.12 16.70
CA ALA A 126 -17.82 0.13 17.41
C ALA A 126 -16.94 -1.10 17.07
N ALA A 127 -17.56 -2.28 16.92
CA ALA A 127 -16.86 -3.52 16.55
C ALA A 127 -16.18 -3.44 15.16
N TYR A 128 -16.72 -2.61 14.27
CA TYR A 128 -16.22 -2.44 12.91
C TYR A 128 -15.22 -1.28 12.80
N GLY A 129 -15.23 -0.34 13.74
CA GLY A 129 -14.52 0.94 13.65
C GLY A 129 -13.00 0.88 13.58
N TYR A 130 -12.37 -0.29 13.75
CA TYR A 130 -10.90 -0.44 13.79
C TYR A 130 -10.30 -0.88 12.45
N TRP A 131 -10.45 -2.13 12.04
CA TRP A 131 -9.74 -2.65 10.87
C TRP A 131 -10.61 -2.70 9.61
N HIS A 132 -11.94 -2.73 9.72
CA HIS A 132 -12.84 -2.77 8.55
C HIS A 132 -12.70 -1.56 7.63
N PRO A 133 -12.54 -0.31 8.14
CA PRO A 133 -12.35 0.85 7.28
C PRO A 133 -11.12 0.68 6.37
N TRP A 134 -10.01 0.13 6.87
CA TRP A 134 -8.80 -0.09 6.08
C TRP A 134 -9.02 -1.07 4.94
N PHE A 135 -9.79 -2.14 5.16
CA PHE A 135 -10.14 -3.08 4.10
C PHE A 135 -11.06 -2.43 3.05
N ALA A 136 -11.98 -1.56 3.47
CA ALA A 136 -12.79 -0.77 2.54
C ALA A 136 -11.92 0.19 1.71
N VAL A 137 -10.97 0.89 2.35
CA VAL A 137 -10.02 1.79 1.67
C VAL A 137 -9.19 1.03 0.64
N ILE A 138 -8.59 -0.09 1.03
CA ILE A 138 -7.76 -0.91 0.14
C ILE A 138 -8.59 -1.46 -1.04
N GLY A 139 -9.77 -2.00 -0.73
CA GLY A 139 -10.67 -2.57 -1.74
C GLY A 139 -11.12 -1.55 -2.77
N LEU A 140 -11.70 -0.43 -2.31
CA LEU A 140 -12.17 0.64 -3.18
C LEU A 140 -11.03 1.34 -3.91
N GLY A 141 -9.94 1.61 -3.20
CA GLY A 141 -8.75 2.23 -3.75
C GLY A 141 -8.17 1.42 -4.91
N TYR A 142 -8.05 0.10 -4.77
CA TYR A 142 -7.56 -0.75 -5.85
C TYR A 142 -8.53 -0.94 -7.01
N LEU A 143 -9.84 -1.00 -6.74
CA LEU A 143 -10.82 -0.97 -7.82
C LEU A 143 -10.67 0.31 -8.66
N VAL A 144 -10.56 1.47 -8.00
CA VAL A 144 -10.37 2.74 -8.69
C VAL A 144 -9.05 2.77 -9.44
N THR A 145 -7.93 2.32 -8.85
CA THR A 145 -6.63 2.23 -9.55
C THR A 145 -6.71 1.33 -10.79
N GLY A 146 -7.33 0.16 -10.68
CA GLY A 146 -7.44 -0.79 -11.79
C GLY A 146 -8.35 -0.29 -12.92
N MET A 147 -9.51 0.28 -12.57
CA MET A 147 -10.58 0.61 -13.52
C MET A 147 -10.49 2.03 -14.10
N TYR A 148 -9.86 2.97 -13.39
CA TYR A 148 -9.81 4.37 -13.82
C TYR A 148 -9.00 4.53 -15.10
N LYS A 149 -9.59 5.19 -16.10
CA LYS A 149 -9.01 5.42 -17.44
C LYS A 149 -8.34 4.16 -17.98
N TRP A 150 -9.12 3.11 -18.17
CA TRP A 150 -8.64 1.78 -18.59
C TRP A 150 -7.69 1.80 -19.81
N GLU A 151 -7.95 2.70 -20.76
CA GLU A 151 -7.14 2.85 -21.98
C GLU A 151 -5.84 3.66 -21.80
N SER A 152 -5.63 4.27 -20.63
CA SER A 152 -4.42 5.06 -20.36
C SER A 152 -3.18 4.15 -20.32
N PRO A 153 -2.11 4.50 -21.05
CA PRO A 153 -0.87 3.71 -21.08
C PRO A 153 -0.02 3.84 -19.81
N GLN A 154 -0.47 4.61 -18.82
CA GLN A 154 0.25 4.85 -17.56
C GLN A 154 0.38 3.59 -16.69
N LEU A 155 -0.58 2.66 -16.79
CA LEU A 155 -0.58 1.37 -16.10
C LEU A 155 -0.79 0.27 -17.16
N ARG A 156 0.05 -0.75 -17.13
CA ARG A 156 -0.06 -1.93 -17.99
C ARG A 156 -1.37 -2.65 -17.71
N ARG A 157 -1.95 -3.27 -18.74
CA ARG A 157 -3.21 -4.03 -18.61
C ARG A 157 -3.13 -5.11 -17.54
N GLN A 158 -1.96 -5.75 -17.38
CA GLN A 158 -1.75 -6.78 -16.36
C GLN A 158 -1.81 -6.22 -14.93
N GLU A 159 -1.16 -5.08 -14.65
CA GLU A 159 -1.23 -4.41 -13.35
C GLU A 159 -2.66 -4.01 -13.01
N ARG A 160 -3.39 -3.47 -13.98
CA ARG A 160 -4.79 -3.07 -13.79
C ARG A 160 -5.67 -4.24 -13.38
N ILE A 161 -5.46 -5.41 -13.99
CA ILE A 161 -6.16 -6.64 -13.62
C ILE A 161 -5.77 -7.05 -12.19
N VAL A 162 -4.49 -7.01 -11.84
CA VAL A 162 -4.02 -7.32 -10.48
C VAL A 162 -4.67 -6.39 -9.46
N TYR A 163 -4.70 -5.08 -9.71
CA TYR A 163 -5.38 -4.11 -8.84
C TYR A 163 -6.88 -4.39 -8.75
N ALA A 164 -7.58 -4.55 -9.87
CA ALA A 164 -9.02 -4.80 -9.87
C ALA A 164 -9.38 -6.08 -9.10
N LEU A 165 -8.68 -7.18 -9.36
CA LEU A 165 -8.90 -8.45 -8.66
C LEU A 165 -8.59 -8.35 -7.16
N SER A 166 -7.53 -7.62 -6.80
CA SER A 166 -7.17 -7.39 -5.39
C SER A 166 -8.23 -6.54 -4.69
N GLY A 167 -8.77 -5.55 -5.39
CA GLY A 167 -9.90 -4.74 -4.93
C GLY A 167 -11.14 -5.59 -4.64
N VAL A 168 -11.56 -6.40 -5.62
CA VAL A 168 -12.69 -7.34 -5.46
C VAL A 168 -12.44 -8.32 -4.32
N ALA A 169 -11.26 -8.93 -4.25
CA ALA A 169 -10.92 -9.90 -3.21
C ALA A 169 -10.96 -9.27 -1.80
N THR A 170 -10.43 -8.06 -1.66
CA THR A 170 -10.43 -7.32 -0.38
C THR A 170 -11.84 -6.96 0.05
N LEU A 171 -12.70 -6.50 -0.88
CA LEU A 171 -14.10 -6.21 -0.57
C LEU A 171 -14.91 -7.47 -0.29
N GLY A 172 -14.65 -8.57 -0.99
CA GLY A 172 -15.26 -9.87 -0.68
C GLY A 172 -14.90 -10.34 0.72
N LEU A 173 -13.62 -10.19 1.10
CA LEU A 173 -13.16 -10.48 2.46
C LEU A 173 -13.84 -9.59 3.49
N LEU A 174 -13.94 -8.28 3.23
CA LEU A 174 -14.68 -7.35 4.08
C LEU A 174 -16.16 -7.75 4.24
N ALA A 175 -16.83 -8.12 3.16
CA ALA A 175 -18.24 -8.52 3.20
C ALA A 175 -18.44 -9.79 4.04
N VAL A 176 -17.55 -10.79 3.88
CA VAL A 176 -17.56 -12.01 4.68
C VAL A 176 -17.35 -11.72 6.16
N THR A 177 -16.45 -10.79 6.50
CA THR A 177 -16.16 -10.50 7.92
C THR A 177 -17.24 -9.69 8.60
N VAL A 178 -17.96 -8.84 7.85
CA VAL A 178 -19.15 -8.14 8.36
C VAL A 178 -20.27 -9.14 8.66
N GLY A 179 -20.44 -10.18 7.83
CA GLY A 179 -21.50 -11.19 7.96
C GLY A 179 -21.30 -12.24 9.06
N GLY A 180 -20.18 -12.22 9.78
CA GLY A 180 -19.87 -13.19 10.83
C GLY A 180 -18.37 -13.44 10.86
N VAL A 181 -17.72 -13.02 11.94
CA VAL A 181 -16.26 -13.03 12.06
C VAL A 181 -15.73 -14.46 11.91
N SER A 182 -15.05 -14.72 10.80
CA SER A 182 -14.09 -15.83 10.73
C SER A 182 -13.00 -15.55 11.77
N LEU A 183 -12.99 -16.33 12.85
CA LEU A 183 -12.00 -16.24 13.93
C LEU A 183 -10.54 -16.23 13.39
N VAL A 184 -10.35 -16.83 12.22
CA VAL A 184 -9.08 -16.87 11.48
C VAL A 184 -8.70 -15.49 10.94
N VAL A 185 -9.64 -14.75 10.34
CA VAL A 185 -9.36 -13.41 9.79
C VAL A 185 -9.08 -12.41 10.91
N ALA A 186 -9.87 -12.42 11.98
CA ALA A 186 -9.64 -11.52 13.10
C ALA A 186 -8.28 -11.74 13.77
N ARG A 187 -7.84 -13.01 13.91
CA ARG A 187 -6.52 -13.34 14.49
C ARG A 187 -5.35 -12.97 13.58
N ASN A 188 -5.56 -12.92 12.26
CA ASN A 188 -4.50 -12.67 11.29
C ASN A 188 -4.68 -11.34 10.56
N VAL A 189 -5.52 -10.43 11.08
CA VAL A 189 -5.99 -9.25 10.34
C VAL A 189 -4.85 -8.36 9.86
N PHE A 190 -3.77 -8.22 10.64
CA PHE A 190 -2.64 -7.39 10.26
C PHE A 190 -1.75 -8.03 9.19
N VAL A 191 -1.61 -9.36 9.23
CA VAL A 191 -0.90 -10.10 8.17
C VAL A 191 -1.71 -10.06 6.89
N VAL A 192 -3.01 -10.33 6.97
CA VAL A 192 -3.92 -10.32 5.82
C VAL A 192 -4.01 -8.91 5.23
N GLY A 193 -4.19 -7.89 6.06
CA GLY A 193 -4.16 -6.47 5.67
C GLY A 193 -2.86 -6.10 4.95
N GLY A 194 -1.72 -6.50 5.52
CA GLY A 194 -0.42 -6.33 4.90
C GLY A 194 -0.33 -7.02 3.54
N LEU A 195 -0.79 -8.25 3.39
CA LEU A 195 -0.77 -8.96 2.11
C LEU A 195 -1.66 -8.28 1.07
N VAL A 196 -2.90 -7.94 1.43
CA VAL A 196 -3.83 -7.34 0.46
C VAL A 196 -3.35 -5.96 0.02
N GLN A 197 -2.77 -5.14 0.92
CA GLN A 197 -2.17 -3.87 0.53
C GLN A 197 -0.86 -4.05 -0.25
N LEU A 198 0.08 -4.86 0.23
CA LEU A 198 1.44 -4.83 -0.30
C LEU A 198 1.63 -5.64 -1.57
N LEU A 199 0.86 -6.70 -1.81
CA LEU A 199 1.06 -7.56 -2.98
C LEU A 199 0.86 -6.84 -4.33
N PRO A 200 -0.21 -6.05 -4.54
CA PRO A 200 -0.42 -5.37 -5.82
C PRO A 200 0.66 -4.31 -6.07
N ILE A 201 1.01 -3.55 -5.04
CA ILE A 201 2.05 -2.51 -5.08
C ILE A 201 3.43 -3.14 -5.34
N GLY A 202 3.76 -4.22 -4.63
CA GLY A 202 5.01 -4.94 -4.79
C GLY A 202 5.13 -5.60 -6.17
N TYR A 203 4.03 -6.14 -6.71
CA TYR A 203 3.99 -6.67 -8.06
C TYR A 203 4.37 -5.61 -9.10
N ASP A 204 3.82 -4.40 -8.98
CA ASP A 204 4.09 -3.28 -9.88
C ASP A 204 5.58 -2.91 -9.88
N VAL A 205 6.13 -2.63 -8.69
CA VAL A 205 7.56 -2.27 -8.50
C VAL A 205 8.49 -3.37 -9.03
N LEU A 206 8.18 -4.64 -8.77
CA LEU A 206 8.99 -5.77 -9.23
C LEU A 206 8.89 -5.97 -10.74
N ALA A 207 7.69 -5.82 -11.31
CA ALA A 207 7.49 -5.97 -12.75
C ALA A 207 8.26 -4.91 -13.55
N ASP A 208 8.37 -3.69 -13.01
CA ASP A 208 9.21 -2.63 -13.60
C ASP A 208 10.70 -2.91 -13.48
N ALA A 209 11.16 -3.29 -12.28
CA ALA A 209 12.56 -3.65 -12.07
C ALA A 209 13.02 -4.79 -13.00
N VAL A 210 12.17 -5.82 -13.16
CA VAL A 210 12.44 -6.96 -14.05
C VAL A 210 12.50 -6.53 -15.51
N LEU A 211 11.58 -5.66 -15.97
CA LEU A 211 11.63 -5.15 -17.35
C LEU A 211 12.90 -4.34 -17.61
N ILE A 212 13.31 -3.49 -16.67
CA ILE A 212 14.53 -2.67 -16.80
C ILE A 212 15.76 -3.57 -16.89
N ALA A 213 15.86 -4.59 -16.02
CA ALA A 213 16.98 -5.53 -16.02
C ALA A 213 17.06 -6.35 -17.32
N ARG A 214 15.91 -6.78 -17.87
CA ARG A 214 15.86 -7.57 -19.12
C ARG A 214 16.28 -6.79 -20.36
N ARG A 215 16.23 -5.47 -20.33
CA ARG A 215 16.58 -4.60 -21.47
C ARG A 215 18.08 -4.25 -21.57
N GLN A 216 18.93 -4.76 -20.67
CA GLN A 216 20.40 -4.50 -20.61
C GLN A 216 21.28 -5.63 -21.19
#